data_AF-A0A447PWU7-F1
#
_entry.id   AF-A0A447PWU7-F1
#
_cell.length_a   1.000
_cell.length_b   1.000
_cell.length_c   1.000
_cell.angle_alpha   90.00
_cell.angle_beta   90.00
_cell.angle_gamma   90.00
#
_symmetry.space_group_name_H-M   'P 1'
#
loop_
_entity.id
_entity.type
_entity.pdbx_description
1 polymer ?
#
loop_
_entity_poly.entity_id
_entity_poly.type
_entity_poly.pdbx_seq_one_letter_code
_entity_poly.pdbx_strand_id
1 'polypeptide(L)'
;MRPGYRAEITPLGSNRVLKGTVDSVAAGVTNASSTSDAKGMATIDSNLEWVRLAQRVPVRIRLDEQQGNLWPAGTTATVVITGKQDRDASQDSFFRKLAHRLREFG
;
A
#
# COMPACT_ATOMS: atom_id res chain seq x y z
N MET A 1 2.28 3.47 -10.04
CA MET A 1 0.87 3.14 -9.74
C MET A 1 -0.03 4.13 -10.49
N ARG A 2 -1.10 3.66 -11.13
CA ARG A 2 -2.05 4.50 -11.89
C ARG A 2 -3.47 3.97 -11.69
N PRO A 3 -4.51 4.80 -11.84
CA PRO A 3 -5.88 4.31 -11.94
C PRO A 3 -6.01 3.17 -12.96
N GLY A 4 -6.82 2.17 -12.64
CA GLY A 4 -7.01 0.95 -13.44
C GLY A 4 -6.02 -0.18 -13.16
N TYR A 5 -4.98 0.04 -12.34
CA TYR A 5 -4.06 -1.05 -11.98
C TYR A 5 -4.74 -2.04 -11.03
N ARG A 6 -4.38 -3.31 -11.18
CA ARG A 6 -4.84 -4.42 -10.35
C ARG A 6 -4.12 -4.41 -9.00
N ALA A 7 -4.85 -4.79 -7.97
CA ALA A 7 -4.39 -4.81 -6.60
C ALA A 7 -4.84 -6.09 -5.90
N GLU A 8 -3.91 -6.68 -5.15
CA GLU A 8 -4.16 -7.77 -4.21
C GLU A 8 -4.11 -7.20 -2.80
N ILE A 9 -5.14 -7.48 -2.00
CA ILE A 9 -5.32 -6.93 -0.65
C ILE A 9 -5.43 -8.09 0.32
N THR A 10 -4.52 -8.15 1.29
CA THR A 10 -4.51 -9.18 2.34
C THR A 10 -4.76 -8.51 3.68
N PRO A 11 -5.96 -8.65 4.28
CA PRO A 11 -6.26 -8.13 5.61
C PRO A 11 -5.33 -8.74 6.66
N LEU A 12 -4.89 -7.93 7.63
CA LEU A 12 -4.02 -8.39 8.70
C LEU A 12 -4.71 -9.49 9.51
N GLY A 13 -4.00 -10.60 9.73
CA GLY A 13 -4.55 -11.77 10.42
C GLY A 13 -5.46 -12.66 9.56
N SER A 14 -5.55 -12.42 8.25
CA SER A 14 -6.27 -13.27 7.31
C SER A 14 -5.32 -13.89 6.27
N ASN A 15 -5.63 -15.12 5.85
CA ASN A 15 -5.00 -15.75 4.68
C ASN A 15 -5.78 -15.52 3.38
N ARG A 16 -6.86 -14.73 3.42
CA ARG A 16 -7.70 -14.47 2.25
C ARG A 16 -7.17 -13.27 1.48
N VAL A 17 -6.86 -13.49 0.20
CA VAL A 17 -6.45 -12.43 -0.73
C VAL A 17 -7.70 -11.91 -1.42
N LEU A 18 -7.95 -10.62 -1.27
CA LEU A 18 -9.00 -9.91 -1.97
C LEU A 18 -8.44 -9.28 -3.23
N LYS A 19 -9.26 -9.22 -4.27
CA LYS A 19 -8.92 -8.58 -5.53
C LYS A 19 -9.62 -7.24 -5.65
N GLY A 20 -8.92 -6.29 -6.24
CA GLY A 20 -9.46 -4.97 -6.51
C GLY A 20 -8.72 -4.24 -7.60
N THR A 21 -9.20 -3.04 -7.87
CA THR A 21 -8.66 -2.13 -8.87
C THR A 21 -8.39 -0.78 -8.23
N VAL A 22 -7.23 -0.19 -8.52
CA VAL A 22 -6.91 1.19 -8.13
C VAL A 22 -7.89 2.12 -8.84
N ASP A 23 -8.73 2.79 -8.05
CA ASP A 23 -9.73 3.72 -8.55
C ASP A 23 -9.12 5.12 -8.74
N SER A 24 -8.42 5.60 -7.71
CA SER A 24 -7.80 6.93 -7.75
C SER A 24 -6.52 7.01 -6.92
N VAL A 25 -5.63 7.90 -7.36
CA VAL A 25 -4.41 8.31 -6.66
C VAL A 25 -4.53 9.81 -6.48
N ALA A 26 -4.45 10.30 -5.23
CA ALA A 26 -4.55 11.73 -4.97
C ALA A 26 -3.39 12.50 -5.64
N ALA A 27 -3.71 13.62 -6.30
CA ALA A 27 -2.75 14.41 -7.06
C ALA A 27 -1.80 15.26 -6.20
N GLY A 28 -2.05 15.35 -4.89
CA GLY A 28 -1.24 16.12 -3.96
C GLY A 28 -1.64 15.84 -2.51
N VAL A 29 -0.76 16.18 -1.58
CA VAL A 29 -1.04 16.15 -0.14
C VAL A 29 -0.54 17.47 0.40
N THR A 30 -1.42 18.23 1.03
CA THR A 30 -1.06 19.50 1.66
C THR A 30 -0.32 19.21 2.96
N ASN A 31 0.90 19.70 3.08
CA ASN A 31 1.67 19.60 4.32
C ASN A 31 1.08 20.58 5.35
N ALA A 32 0.57 20.07 6.47
CA ALA A 32 0.02 20.90 7.55
C ALA A 32 1.08 21.36 8.56
N SER A 33 2.36 21.00 8.38
CA SER A 33 3.40 21.22 9.39
C SER A 33 4.13 22.56 9.30
N SER A 34 3.64 23.53 8.53
CA SER A 34 4.31 24.83 8.37
C SER A 34 3.39 25.99 8.75
N THR A 35 3.19 26.21 10.05
CA THR A 35 2.74 27.51 10.55
C THR A 35 3.92 28.48 10.51
N SER A 36 3.89 29.44 9.57
CA SER A 36 4.82 30.58 9.55
C SER A 36 4.32 31.64 10.53
N ASP A 37 4.89 31.72 11.72
CA ASP A 37 4.62 32.82 12.64
C ASP A 37 5.48 34.04 12.25
N ALA A 38 4.83 35.01 11.59
CA ALA A 38 5.43 36.30 11.26
C ALA A 38 4.93 37.39 12.23
N LYS A 39 5.46 37.41 13.47
CA LYS A 39 5.31 38.57 14.39
C LYS A 39 6.54 38.77 15.29
N GLY A 40 7.57 39.39 14.71
CA GLY A 40 8.48 40.37 15.36
C GLY A 40 8.86 40.22 16.83
N MET A 41 9.17 39.02 17.33
CA MET A 41 9.67 38.81 18.69
C MET A 41 10.99 38.02 18.68
N ALA A 42 11.83 38.28 19.68
CA ALA A 42 13.22 37.84 19.75
C ALA A 42 13.41 36.32 19.58
N THR A 43 14.29 35.95 18.66
CA THR A 43 14.72 34.59 18.36
C THR A 43 15.52 34.00 19.53
N ILE A 44 14.94 33.05 20.25
CA ILE A 44 15.68 32.07 21.03
C ILE A 44 15.43 30.72 20.36
N ASP A 45 16.46 30.20 19.69
CA ASP A 45 16.43 28.90 19.02
C ASP A 45 16.81 27.80 20.02
N SER A 46 15.81 27.05 20.45
CA SER A 46 15.99 25.70 20.96
C SER A 46 14.78 24.89 20.60
N ASN A 47 14.61 24.65 19.30
CA ASN A 47 13.72 23.58 18.86
C ASN A 47 14.45 22.76 17.79
N LEU A 48 14.86 21.56 18.17
CA LEU A 48 15.40 20.54 17.29
C LEU A 48 14.31 20.04 16.33
N GLU A 49 13.93 20.87 15.36
CA GLU A 49 12.91 20.61 14.33
C GLU A 49 13.56 19.89 13.11
N TRP A 50 14.34 18.82 13.36
CA TRP A 50 14.95 18.03 12.28
C TRP A 50 14.11 16.84 11.84
N VAL A 51 12.90 16.68 12.38
CA VAL A 51 12.01 15.58 12.01
C VAL A 51 11.04 16.03 10.92
N ARG A 52 11.38 15.73 9.66
CA ARG A 52 10.42 15.81 8.55
C ARG A 52 9.75 14.46 8.36
N LEU A 53 8.43 14.41 8.49
CA LEU A 53 7.65 13.20 8.19
C LEU A 53 7.58 12.97 6.68
N ALA A 54 7.64 11.70 6.26
CA ALA A 54 7.42 11.34 4.87
C ALA A 54 5.96 11.61 4.48
N GLN A 55 5.77 12.31 3.36
CA GLN A 55 4.46 12.57 2.80
C GLN A 55 3.92 11.29 2.14
N ARG A 56 2.74 10.84 2.55
CA ARG A 56 2.07 9.65 2.00
C ARG A 56 0.96 10.09 1.07
N VAL A 57 0.93 9.57 -0.16
CA VAL A 57 -0.11 9.86 -1.15
C VAL A 57 -1.31 8.92 -0.92
N PRO A 58 -2.51 9.45 -0.63
CA PRO A 58 -3.72 8.62 -0.53
C PRO A 58 -4.03 7.89 -1.84
N VAL A 59 -4.36 6.61 -1.74
CA VAL A 59 -4.79 5.76 -2.85
C VAL A 59 -6.12 5.11 -2.48
N ARG A 60 -7.11 5.19 -3.37
CA ARG A 60 -8.39 4.48 -3.22
C ARG A 60 -8.40 3.25 -4.12
N ILE A 61 -8.80 2.12 -3.56
CA ILE A 61 -8.91 0.84 -4.25
C ILE A 61 -10.35 0.38 -4.14
N ARG A 62 -10.98 0.10 -5.27
CA ARG A 62 -12.30 -0.52 -5.34
C ARG A 62 -12.12 -2.03 -5.32
N LEU A 63 -12.72 -2.70 -4.34
CA LEU A 63 -12.77 -4.16 -4.30
C LEU A 63 -13.66 -4.66 -5.45
N ASP A 64 -13.28 -5.79 -6.05
CA ASP A 64 -14.06 -6.36 -7.15
C ASP A 64 -15.37 -6.98 -6.66
N GLU A 65 -15.37 -7.55 -5.47
CA GLU A 65 -16.52 -8.20 -4.85
C GLU A 65 -16.74 -7.67 -3.43
N GLN A 66 -18.01 -7.50 -3.06
CA GLN A 66 -18.37 -7.10 -1.70
C GLN A 66 -18.20 -8.27 -0.74
N GLN A 67 -17.43 -8.05 0.32
CA GLN A 67 -17.03 -9.13 1.24
C GLN A 67 -17.97 -9.28 2.45
N GLY A 68 -19.15 -8.63 2.42
CA GLY A 68 -20.05 -8.54 3.57
C GLY A 68 -19.41 -7.77 4.74
N ASN A 69 -19.83 -8.07 5.96
CA ASN A 69 -19.33 -7.42 7.18
C ASN A 69 -18.11 -8.13 7.80
N LEU A 70 -17.29 -8.81 6.99
CA LEU A 70 -16.16 -9.61 7.47
C LEU A 70 -14.98 -8.77 7.97
N TRP A 71 -14.83 -7.55 7.44
CA TRP A 71 -13.78 -6.62 7.87
C TRP A 71 -14.38 -5.24 8.12
N PRO A 72 -14.45 -4.81 9.40
CA PRO A 72 -14.95 -3.48 9.72
C PRO A 72 -13.98 -2.40 9.23
N ALA A 73 -14.51 -1.19 9.10
CA ALA A 73 -13.71 0.00 8.82
C ALA A 73 -12.56 0.14 9.84
N GLY A 74 -11.36 0.47 9.34
CA GLY A 74 -10.14 0.57 10.16
C GLY A 74 -9.30 -0.72 10.19
N THR A 75 -9.74 -1.79 9.54
CA THR A 75 -8.93 -3.01 9.39
C THR A 75 -7.65 -2.71 8.60
N THR A 76 -6.49 -3.00 9.20
CA THR A 76 -5.19 -2.93 8.50
C THR A 76 -5.08 -4.03 7.46
N ALA A 77 -4.53 -3.71 6.28
CA ALA A 77 -4.28 -4.68 5.22
C ALA A 77 -2.95 -4.39 4.53
N THR A 78 -2.31 -5.46 4.05
CA THR A 78 -1.17 -5.36 3.13
C THR A 78 -1.73 -5.31 1.71
N VAL A 79 -1.25 -4.36 0.91
CA VAL A 79 -1.69 -4.18 -0.48
C VAL A 79 -0.49 -4.34 -1.42
N VAL A 80 -0.65 -5.18 -2.44
CA VAL A 80 0.32 -5.36 -3.53
C VAL A 80 -0.32 -4.91 -4.84
N ILE A 81 0.30 -3.93 -5.51
CA ILE A 81 -0.16 -3.47 -6.83
C ILE A 81 0.52 -4.31 -7.91
N THR A 82 -0.26 -5.10 -8.65
CA THR A 82 0.25 -6.09 -9.61
C THR A 82 0.43 -5.54 -11.03
N GLY A 83 -0.03 -4.32 -11.31
CA GLY A 83 0.14 -3.66 -12.61
C GLY A 83 -1.14 -3.67 -13.44
N LYS A 84 -1.04 -3.85 -14.76
CA LYS A 84 -2.22 -3.82 -15.66
C LYS A 84 -3.10 -5.07 -15.56
N GLN A 85 -2.54 -6.19 -15.12
CA GLN A 85 -3.21 -7.49 -15.01
C GLN A 85 -2.97 -8.09 -13.62
N ASP A 86 -3.84 -9.01 -13.22
CA ASP A 86 -3.64 -9.80 -12.00
C ASP A 86 -2.33 -10.57 -12.08
N ARG A 87 -1.67 -10.79 -10.93
CA ARG A 87 -0.43 -11.56 -10.90
C ARG A 87 -0.75 -13.01 -11.26
N ASP A 88 -0.03 -13.54 -12.23
CA ASP A 88 -0.19 -14.93 -12.65
C ASP A 88 0.48 -15.86 -11.62
N ALA A 89 -0.29 -16.32 -10.63
CA ALA A 89 0.19 -17.18 -9.54
C ALA A 89 0.81 -18.51 -10.02
N SER A 90 0.63 -18.84 -11.30
CA SER A 90 1.19 -20.03 -11.94
C SER A 90 2.72 -19.98 -12.06
N GLN A 91 3.33 -18.78 -12.15
CA GLN A 91 4.80 -18.66 -12.26
C GLN A 91 5.55 -19.10 -10.99
N ASP A 92 5.02 -18.83 -9.79
CA ASP A 92 5.63 -19.31 -8.53
C ASP A 92 5.57 -20.85 -8.41
N SER A 93 4.58 -21.49 -9.05
CA SER A 93 4.42 -22.95 -9.03
C SER A 93 5.47 -23.69 -9.88
N PHE A 94 5.90 -23.09 -10.98
CA PHE A 94 6.81 -23.72 -11.95
C PHE A 94 8.23 -23.84 -11.39
N PHE A 95 8.76 -22.77 -10.78
CA PHE A 95 10.08 -22.78 -10.17
C PHE A 95 10.15 -23.71 -8.95
N ARG A 96 9.09 -23.78 -8.13
CA ARG A 96 8.99 -24.80 -7.06
C ARG A 96 8.93 -26.21 -7.62
N LYS A 97 8.15 -26.49 -8.67
CA LYS A 97 8.11 -27.82 -9.32
C LYS A 97 9.45 -28.24 -9.89
N LEU A 98 10.18 -27.32 -10.51
CA LEU A 98 11.51 -27.59 -11.07
C LEU A 98 12.54 -27.87 -9.96
N ALA A 99 12.50 -27.09 -8.87
CA ALA A 99 13.36 -27.31 -7.70
C ALA A 99 13.07 -28.63 -6.96
N HIS A 100 11.82 -29.10 -6.98
CA HIS A 100 11.47 -30.41 -6.42
C HIS A 100 11.99 -31.57 -7.28
N ARG A 101 11.94 -31.48 -8.62
CA ARG A 101 12.46 -32.54 -9.50
C ARG A 101 13.98 -32.68 -9.47
N LEU A 102 14.73 -31.62 -9.18
CA LEU A 102 16.19 -31.67 -9.06
C LEU A 102 16.68 -32.40 -7.80
N ARG A 103 15.82 -32.56 -6.77
CA ARG A 103 16.14 -33.33 -5.56
C ARG A 103 15.92 -34.84 -5.69
N GLU A 104 15.23 -35.30 -6.73
CA GLU A 104 14.95 -36.72 -6.99
C GLU A 104 16.03 -37.41 -7.85
N PHE A 105 17.03 -36.66 -8.33
CA PHE A 105 18.16 -37.18 -9.11
C PHE A 105 19.50 -37.18 -8.35
N GLY A 106 19.46 -37.10 -7.02
CA GLY A 106 20.63 -37.20 -6.13
C GLY A 106 20.63 -38.49 -5.35
#